data_AF-A0A3A6NVS5-F1
#
_entry.id   AF-A0A3A6NVS5-F1
#
_cell.length_a   1.000
_cell.length_b   1.000
_cell.length_c   1.000
_cell.angle_alpha   90.00
_cell.angle_beta   90.00
_cell.angle_gamma   90.00
#
_symmetry.space_group_name_H-M   'P 1'
#
loop_
_entity.id
_entity.type
_entity.pdbx_description
1 polymer ?
#
loop_
_entity_poly.entity_id
_entity_poly.type
_entity_poly.pdbx_seq_one_letter_code
_entity_poly.pdbx_strand_id
1 'polypeptide(L)'
;MKRVLTAVLLMTLPLLASGETDQIKAGFSGTIWRKFSETEKVIYLKGIYSGIMWGQSKIKDEFILNTSFDTIEDGLNAFYEDFQNRNIVVIYALKIVSKQIRGDNKEDIQSDILRYRRLFSTTADKVRQQPPERDK
;
A
#
# COMPACT_ATOMS: atom_id res chain seq x y z
N MET A 1 -19.65 -57.26 26.72
CA MET A 1 -18.57 -56.28 26.47
C MET A 1 -19.00 -55.36 25.34
N LYS A 2 -19.57 -54.18 25.66
CA LYS A 2 -20.08 -53.21 24.69
C LYS A 2 -19.00 -52.16 24.42
N ARG A 3 -18.62 -52.01 23.15
CA ARG A 3 -17.74 -50.96 22.65
C ARG A 3 -18.47 -49.62 22.76
N VAL A 4 -17.88 -48.60 23.39
CA VAL A 4 -18.32 -47.21 23.23
C VAL A 4 -17.22 -46.49 22.46
N LEU A 5 -17.57 -46.26 21.20
CA LEU A 5 -16.82 -45.55 20.18
C LEU A 5 -17.08 -44.04 20.35
N THR A 6 -16.03 -43.25 20.15
CA THR A 6 -16.09 -41.89 19.55
C THR A 6 -16.75 -40.77 20.36
N ALA A 7 -15.98 -40.15 21.27
CA ALA A 7 -16.18 -38.72 21.58
C ALA A 7 -15.41 -37.91 20.53
N VAL A 8 -16.17 -37.47 19.53
CA VAL A 8 -15.74 -36.66 18.40
C VAL A 8 -15.13 -35.34 18.90
N LEU A 9 -13.83 -35.22 18.64
CA LEU A 9 -13.06 -34.03 18.29
C LEU A 9 -13.93 -32.87 17.75
N LEU A 10 -14.43 -32.00 18.65
CA LEU A 10 -15.26 -30.83 18.31
C LEU A 10 -14.87 -29.59 19.12
N MET A 11 -13.56 -29.33 19.25
CA MET A 11 -13.04 -28.06 19.79
C MET A 11 -11.84 -27.54 19.00
N THR A 12 -11.85 -27.71 17.68
CA THR A 12 -11.04 -26.88 16.79
C THR A 12 -11.98 -25.89 16.10
N LEU A 13 -12.48 -24.91 16.87
CA LEU A 13 -12.86 -23.64 16.25
C LEU A 13 -11.56 -23.12 15.62
N PRO A 14 -11.45 -23.04 14.28
CA PRO A 14 -10.40 -22.21 13.72
C PRO A 14 -10.76 -20.82 14.21
N LEU A 15 -9.94 -20.30 15.14
CA LEU A 15 -9.87 -18.89 15.41
C LEU A 15 -9.81 -18.27 14.02
N LEU A 16 -10.89 -17.59 13.61
CA LEU A 16 -10.89 -16.76 12.42
C LEU A 16 -9.74 -15.81 12.67
N ALA A 17 -8.58 -16.15 12.11
CA ALA A 17 -7.51 -15.22 11.89
C ALA A 17 -8.17 -14.18 10.99
N SER A 18 -8.70 -13.14 11.61
CA SER A 18 -8.87 -11.86 10.98
C SER A 18 -7.47 -11.53 10.49
N GLY A 19 -7.16 -11.94 9.26
CA GLY A 19 -6.05 -11.40 8.53
C GLY A 19 -6.43 -9.94 8.33
N GLU A 20 -6.13 -9.11 9.33
CA GLU A 20 -5.87 -7.70 9.08
C GLU A 20 -4.92 -7.72 7.91
N THR A 21 -5.43 -7.32 6.76
CA THR A 21 -4.55 -7.01 5.65
C THR A 21 -3.65 -5.92 6.20
N ASP A 22 -2.39 -6.25 6.47
CA ASP A 22 -1.39 -5.31 6.95
C ASP A 22 -1.29 -4.19 5.92
N GLN A 23 -2.14 -3.19 6.08
CA GLN A 23 -2.12 -2.00 5.26
C GLN A 23 -0.82 -1.29 5.62
N ILE A 24 0.12 -1.25 4.67
CA ILE A 24 1.42 -0.60 4.83
C ILE A 24 1.17 0.91 4.97
N LYS A 25 0.81 1.37 6.15
CA LYS A 25 0.53 2.79 6.43
C LYS A 25 1.81 3.64 6.58
N ALA A 26 2.98 3.00 6.55
CA ALA A 26 4.28 3.64 6.65
C ALA A 26 4.89 3.87 5.26
N GLY A 27 5.41 5.08 5.04
CA GLY A 27 6.09 5.47 3.80
C GLY A 27 5.97 6.97 3.54
N PHE A 28 6.55 7.45 2.46
CA PHE A 28 6.45 8.86 2.08
C PHE A 28 5.13 9.13 1.36
N SER A 29 4.48 10.25 1.69
CA SER A 29 3.28 10.72 0.98
C SER A 29 3.65 11.46 -0.30
N GLY A 30 2.66 11.72 -1.16
CA GLY A 30 2.82 12.60 -2.32
C GLY A 30 3.36 14.00 -1.98
N THR A 31 3.05 14.50 -0.78
CA THR A 31 3.58 15.78 -0.30
C THR A 31 5.10 15.74 -0.10
N ILE A 32 5.63 14.63 0.40
CA ILE A 32 7.08 14.44 0.55
C ILE A 32 7.71 14.10 -0.80
N TRP A 33 7.10 13.23 -1.59
CA TRP A 33 7.54 12.88 -2.94
C TRP A 33 7.80 14.11 -3.81
N ARG A 34 6.91 15.10 -3.79
CA ARG A 34 7.06 16.35 -4.56
C ARG A 34 8.22 17.25 -4.10
N LYS A 35 8.81 16.99 -2.93
CA LYS A 35 9.98 17.70 -2.42
C LYS A 35 11.29 16.98 -2.76
N PHE A 36 11.22 15.71 -3.14
CA PHE A 36 12.38 14.96 -3.58
C PHE A 36 12.90 15.52 -4.91
N SER A 37 14.22 15.59 -5.02
CA SER A 37 14.91 15.68 -6.29
C SER A 37 14.64 14.43 -7.14
N GLU A 38 14.86 14.53 -8.44
CA GLU A 38 14.75 13.39 -9.37
C GLU A 38 15.60 12.21 -8.92
N THR A 39 16.83 12.46 -8.45
CA THR A 39 17.72 11.41 -7.94
C THR A 39 17.15 10.70 -6.72
N GLU A 40 16.59 11.45 -5.76
CA GLU A 40 15.99 10.87 -4.55
C GLU A 40 14.75 10.03 -4.88
N LYS A 41 13.92 10.47 -5.83
CA LYS A 41 12.77 9.70 -6.31
C LYS A 41 13.20 8.37 -6.91
N VAL A 42 14.19 8.38 -7.80
CA VAL A 42 14.72 7.15 -8.43
C VAL A 42 15.33 6.21 -7.38
N ILE A 43 16.10 6.72 -6.42
CA ILE A 43 16.66 5.93 -5.32
C ILE A 43 15.53 5.29 -4.49
N TYR A 44 14.50 6.06 -4.15
CA TYR A 44 13.37 5.57 -3.38
C TYR A 44 12.59 4.48 -4.11
N LEU A 45 12.32 4.65 -5.40
CA LEU A 45 11.69 3.63 -6.24
C LEU A 45 12.52 2.35 -6.30
N LYS A 46 13.84 2.45 -6.53
CA LYS A 46 14.75 1.30 -6.49
C LYS A 46 14.68 0.55 -5.17
N GLY A 47 14.60 1.27 -4.04
CA GLY A 47 14.43 0.69 -2.71
C GLY A 47 13.11 -0.10 -2.58
N ILE A 48 11.99 0.49 -3.00
CA ILE A 48 10.68 -0.19 -3.00
C ILE A 48 10.73 -1.48 -3.83
N TYR A 49 11.17 -1.38 -5.08
CA TYR A 49 11.22 -2.54 -5.98
C TYR A 49 12.17 -3.62 -5.49
N SER A 50 13.33 -3.24 -4.93
CA SER A 50 14.24 -4.19 -4.31
C SER A 50 13.56 -4.92 -3.14
N GLY A 51 12.85 -4.19 -2.27
CA GLY A 51 12.10 -4.78 -1.16
C GLY A 51 10.98 -5.73 -1.63
N ILE A 52 10.26 -5.37 -2.68
CA ILE A 52 9.18 -6.21 -3.23
C ILE A 52 9.74 -7.48 -3.89
N MET A 53 10.76 -7.33 -4.74
CA MET A 53 11.33 -8.43 -5.53
C MET A 53 12.12 -9.40 -4.67
N TRP A 54 12.99 -8.89 -3.80
CA TRP A 54 13.89 -9.72 -2.99
C TRP A 54 13.26 -10.13 -1.66
N GLY A 55 12.27 -9.38 -1.17
CA GLY A 55 11.51 -9.73 0.05
C GLY A 55 10.43 -10.78 -0.16
N GLN A 56 10.35 -11.41 -1.35
CA GLN A 56 9.34 -12.41 -1.71
C GLN A 56 7.90 -11.94 -1.43
N SER A 57 7.65 -10.66 -1.66
CA SER A 57 6.38 -10.06 -1.26
C SER A 57 5.21 -10.63 -2.06
N LYS A 58 4.11 -10.95 -1.37
CA LYS A 58 2.88 -11.46 -2.00
C LYS A 58 2.21 -10.45 -2.93
N ILE A 59 2.58 -9.17 -2.82
CA ILE A 59 2.00 -8.08 -3.61
C ILE A 59 2.80 -7.77 -4.88
N LYS A 60 3.84 -8.56 -5.22
CA LYS A 60 4.72 -8.28 -6.38
C LYS A 60 3.96 -8.08 -7.69
N ASP A 61 2.88 -8.83 -7.91
CA ASP A 61 2.10 -8.81 -9.15
C ASP A 61 1.17 -7.58 -9.25
N GLU A 62 1.08 -6.78 -8.18
CA GLU A 62 0.39 -5.49 -8.18
C GLU A 62 1.25 -4.36 -8.79
N PHE A 63 2.53 -4.60 -9.05
CA PHE A 63 3.48 -3.61 -9.54
C PHE A 63 3.94 -3.92 -10.96
N ILE A 64 4.16 -2.88 -11.76
CA ILE A 64 4.76 -3.00 -13.09
C ILE A 64 6.28 -3.20 -12.95
N LEU A 65 6.83 -4.25 -13.55
CA LEU A 65 8.26 -4.60 -13.44
C LEU A 65 9.05 -4.44 -14.74
N ASN A 66 8.34 -4.38 -15.87
CA ASN A 66 8.89 -4.31 -17.23
C ASN A 66 8.76 -2.89 -17.82
N THR A 67 9.16 -1.89 -17.04
CA THR A 67 9.17 -0.48 -17.49
C THR A 67 10.35 0.27 -16.88
N SER A 68 10.61 1.48 -17.38
CA SER A 68 11.67 2.34 -16.85
C SER A 68 11.25 3.04 -15.55
N PHE A 69 12.21 3.39 -14.70
CA PHE A 69 11.93 4.21 -13.52
C PHE A 69 11.45 5.61 -13.88
N ASP A 70 11.90 6.17 -15.00
CA ASP A 70 11.48 7.48 -15.48
C ASP A 70 9.98 7.47 -15.82
N THR A 71 9.50 6.44 -16.52
CA THR A 71 8.07 6.27 -16.81
C THR A 71 7.22 6.13 -15.53
N ILE A 72 7.76 5.42 -14.52
CA ILE A 72 7.09 5.29 -13.22
C ILE A 72 7.06 6.63 -12.50
N GLU A 73 8.17 7.37 -12.49
CA GLU A 73 8.26 8.70 -11.91
C GLU A 73 7.26 9.66 -12.58
N ASP A 74 7.21 9.71 -13.91
CA ASP A 74 6.27 10.53 -14.66
C ASP A 74 4.82 10.23 -14.28
N GLY A 75 4.48 8.94 -14.19
CA GLY A 75 3.15 8.50 -13.75
C GLY A 75 2.82 8.93 -12.32
N LEU A 76 3.79 8.83 -11.40
CA LEU A 76 3.62 9.29 -10.01
C LEU A 76 3.50 10.81 -9.91
N ASN A 77 4.31 11.54 -10.69
CA ASN A 77 4.25 13.00 -10.76
C ASN A 77 2.85 13.44 -11.24
N ALA A 78 2.37 12.87 -12.35
CA ALA A 78 1.02 13.13 -12.88
C ALA A 78 -0.08 12.75 -11.87
N PHE A 79 0.05 11.59 -11.21
CA PHE A 79 -0.91 11.17 -10.18
C PHE A 79 -1.00 12.17 -9.02
N TYR A 80 0.12 12.76 -8.59
CA TYR A 80 0.18 13.70 -7.48
C TYR A 80 -0.08 15.17 -7.84
N GLU A 81 -0.33 15.47 -9.12
CA GLU A 81 -0.83 16.80 -9.51
C GLU A 81 -2.17 17.10 -8.82
N ASP A 82 -3.06 16.10 -8.76
CA ASP A 82 -4.31 16.16 -8.00
C ASP A 82 -4.02 16.27 -6.49
N PHE A 83 -4.47 17.39 -5.91
CA PHE A 83 -4.27 17.68 -4.49
C PHE A 83 -4.91 16.63 -3.56
N GLN A 84 -5.99 15.96 -3.99
CA GLN A 84 -6.63 14.91 -3.20
C GLN A 84 -5.76 13.65 -3.09
N ASN A 85 -4.78 13.49 -3.99
CA ASN A 85 -3.89 12.34 -3.99
C ASN A 85 -2.65 12.54 -3.12
N ARG A 86 -2.33 13.77 -2.71
CA ARG A 86 -1.04 14.12 -2.07
C ARG A 86 -0.81 13.50 -0.69
N ASN A 87 -1.86 13.02 -0.04
CA ASN A 87 -1.76 12.28 1.23
C ASN A 87 -1.59 10.77 1.04
N ILE A 88 -1.84 10.25 -0.16
CA ILE A 88 -1.67 8.83 -0.46
C ILE A 88 -0.17 8.52 -0.45
N VAL A 89 0.21 7.46 0.27
CA VAL A 89 1.59 6.99 0.36
C VAL A 89 2.06 6.46 -1.00
N VAL A 90 3.32 6.71 -1.36
CA VAL A 90 3.91 6.41 -2.67
C VAL A 90 3.73 4.96 -3.09
N ILE A 91 3.84 3.99 -2.18
CA ILE A 91 3.64 2.58 -2.53
C ILE A 91 2.22 2.28 -3.04
N TYR A 92 1.20 2.99 -2.53
CA TYR A 92 -0.18 2.85 -3.01
C TYR A 92 -0.41 3.61 -4.32
N ALA A 93 0.16 4.80 -4.45
CA ALA A 93 0.16 5.53 -5.73
C ALA A 93 0.84 4.70 -6.82
N LEU A 94 1.92 4.00 -6.49
CA LEU A 94 2.66 3.14 -7.42
C LEU A 94 1.82 1.97 -7.90
N LYS A 95 0.96 1.39 -7.05
CA LYS A 95 -0.04 0.39 -7.49
C LYS A 95 -0.99 0.98 -8.53
N ILE A 96 -1.52 2.18 -8.30
CA ILE A 96 -2.38 2.87 -9.27
C ILE A 96 -1.66 3.11 -10.60
N VAL A 97 -0.46 3.68 -10.55
CA VAL A 97 0.35 3.97 -11.74
C VAL A 97 0.69 2.68 -12.49
N SER A 98 1.01 1.59 -11.78
CA SER A 98 1.24 0.28 -12.38
C SER A 98 0.01 -0.22 -13.16
N LYS A 99 -1.18 -0.10 -12.56
CA LYS A 99 -2.45 -0.45 -13.23
C LYS A 99 -2.70 0.40 -14.47
N GLN A 100 -2.45 1.71 -14.38
CA GLN A 100 -2.60 2.63 -15.51
C GLN A 100 -1.65 2.28 -16.67
N ILE A 101 -0.38 2.00 -16.37
CA ILE A 101 0.63 1.61 -17.37
C ILE A 101 0.27 0.27 -18.04
N ARG A 102 -0.24 -0.70 -17.29
CA ARG A 102 -0.71 -1.98 -17.85
C ARG A 102 -1.98 -1.85 -18.70
N GLY A 103 -2.71 -0.74 -18.57
CA GLY A 103 -4.00 -0.56 -19.22
C GLY A 103 -5.13 -1.33 -18.54
N ASP A 104 -5.03 -1.52 -17.21
CA ASP A 104 -6.09 -2.17 -16.42
C ASP A 104 -7.40 -1.36 -16.49
N ASN A 105 -8.52 -1.99 -16.09
CA ASN A 105 -9.84 -1.39 -16.15
C ASN A 105 -9.92 -0.04 -15.41
N LYS A 106 -10.52 0.97 -16.07
CA LYS A 106 -10.56 2.35 -15.56
C LYS A 106 -11.47 2.49 -14.34
N GLU A 107 -12.59 1.79 -14.30
CA GLU A 107 -13.53 1.81 -13.18
C GLU A 107 -12.89 1.23 -11.91
N ASP A 108 -12.14 0.13 -12.05
CA ASP A 108 -11.37 -0.48 -10.96
C ASP A 108 -10.28 0.46 -10.44
N ILE A 109 -9.53 1.11 -11.35
CA ILE A 109 -8.53 2.11 -10.99
C ILE A 109 -9.18 3.26 -10.19
N GLN A 110 -10.32 3.78 -10.64
CA GLN A 110 -11.02 4.86 -9.93
C GLN A 110 -11.53 4.42 -8.55
N SER A 111 -12.08 3.20 -8.46
CA SER A 111 -12.50 2.62 -7.18
C SER A 111 -11.33 2.55 -6.17
N ASP A 112 -10.14 2.14 -6.64
CA ASP A 112 -8.94 2.09 -5.83
C ASP A 112 -8.47 3.48 -5.39
N ILE A 113 -8.46 4.47 -6.29
CA ILE A 113 -8.10 5.86 -5.96
C ILE A 113 -9.02 6.39 -4.86
N LEU A 114 -10.34 6.22 -5.01
CA LEU A 114 -11.31 6.67 -4.01
C LEU A 114 -11.10 5.94 -2.67
N ARG A 115 -10.80 4.64 -2.69
CA ARG A 115 -10.47 3.88 -1.48
C ARG A 115 -9.23 4.43 -0.79
N TYR A 116 -8.16 4.71 -1.54
CA TYR A 116 -6.91 5.23 -0.98
C TYR A 116 -7.06 6.67 -0.47
N ARG A 117 -7.85 7.52 -1.13
CA ARG A 117 -8.19 8.85 -0.60
C ARG A 117 -8.85 8.76 0.77
N ARG A 118 -9.83 7.87 0.94
CA ARG A 118 -10.49 7.64 2.24
C ARG A 118 -9.54 7.08 3.30
N LEU A 119 -8.65 6.17 2.90
CA LEU A 119 -7.69 5.55 3.81
C LEU A 119 -6.72 6.58 4.38
N PHE A 120 -6.23 7.51 3.55
CA PHE A 120 -5.21 8.47 3.93
C PHE A 120 -5.75 9.87 4.29
N SER A 121 -7.06 10.11 4.17
CA SER A 121 -7.68 11.34 4.67
C SER A 121 -7.75 11.38 6.20
N THR A 122 -7.98 10.24 6.86
CA THR A 122 -8.14 10.15 8.32
C THR A 122 -6.83 10.10 9.11
N THR A 123 -5.73 9.67 8.48
CA THR A 123 -4.41 9.61 9.13
C THR A 123 -3.81 11.01 9.36
N ALA A 124 -4.03 11.95 8.44
CA ALA A 124 -3.58 13.33 8.59
C ALA A 124 -4.24 14.05 9.80
N ASP A 125 -5.51 13.73 10.06
CA ASP A 125 -6.25 14.29 11.20
C ASP A 125 -5.82 13.67 12.54
N LYS A 126 -5.50 12.36 12.57
CA LYS A 126 -5.03 11.70 13.79
C LYS A 126 -3.62 12.10 14.20
N VAL A 127 -2.71 12.33 13.26
CA VAL A 127 -1.34 12.80 13.56
C VAL A 127 -1.33 14.24 14.07
N ARG A 128 -2.25 15.12 13.62
CA ARG A 128 -2.41 16.47 14.16
C ARG A 128 -2.98 16.52 15.58
N GLN A 129 -3.66 15.46 16.04
CA GLN A 129 -4.34 15.41 17.32
C GLN A 129 -3.53 14.69 18.43
N GLN A 130 -2.38 14.10 18.12
CA GLN A 130 -1.50 13.57 19.16
C GLN A 130 -0.69 14.72 19.78
N PRO A 131 -0.85 15.02 21.09
CA PRO A 131 0.03 15.95 21.78
C PRO A 131 1.46 15.40 21.75
N PRO A 132 2.50 16.26 21.75
CA PRO A 132 3.87 15.78 21.85
C PRO A 132 3.99 14.91 23.09
N GLU A 133 4.41 13.66 22.89
CA GLU A 133 4.73 12.73 23.96
C GLU A 133 5.81 13.40 24.81
N ARG A 134 5.41 13.87 25.99
CA ARG A 134 6.37 14.41 26.96
C ARG A 134 7.12 13.21 27.49
N ASP A 135 8.35 13.04 27.00
CA ASP A 135 9.35 12.16 27.58
C ASP A 135 9.32 12.33 29.11
N LYS A 136 9.05 11.24 29.81
CA LYS A 136 9.14 11.13 31.26
C LYS A 136 10.43 10.42 31.64
#